data_AF-A0A401HQD2-F1
#
_entry.id   AF-A0A401HQD2-F1
#
_cell.length_a   1.000
_cell.length_b   1.000
_cell.length_c   1.000
_cell.angle_alpha   90.00
_cell.angle_beta   90.00
_cell.angle_gamma   90.00
#
_symmetry.space_group_name_H-M   'P 1'
#
loop_
_entity.id
_entity.type
_entity.pdbx_description
1 polymer ?
#
loop_
_entity_poly.entity_id
_entity_poly.type
_entity_poly.pdbx_seq_one_letter_code
_entity_poly.pdbx_strand_id
1 'polypeptide(L)'
;MGNEEIVVIDAKDMNYRELNEKIHEVLNKNPNIKKIVLKNVLGQRYIGNGIQKRGLTIEVYGVPGGDLGMFMSGPTIIVYGNTEHAPGNTMDDGKIIIHGSGGDVTGHSMRGGKIFVRDDVGYRSGIHMKEYKDKFPVLVIGGRAKDFLGEYMAGGMILVLNIDREGKDLGKIEGRMIGTGIHGGSIYIRGEVDGFQLGVAADIKEFTEEDREKIKKYIEEFCNYFNLNEDIREKLINSEYTKIAPVSKRPFGKLYTHDLR
;
A
#
# COMPACT_ATOMS: atom_id res chain seq x y z
N MET A 1 -18.06 2.74 33.87
CA MET A 1 -18.54 2.42 32.52
C MET A 1 -17.45 1.58 31.87
N GLY A 2 -17.80 0.38 31.38
CA GLY A 2 -16.84 -0.68 31.07
C GLY A 2 -15.78 -0.26 30.05
N ASN A 3 -14.52 -0.57 30.33
CA ASN A 3 -13.45 -0.53 29.33
C ASN A 3 -13.73 -1.62 28.30
N GLU A 4 -14.46 -1.31 27.24
CA GLU A 4 -14.64 -2.25 26.14
C GLU A 4 -13.34 -2.31 25.32
N GLU A 5 -12.70 -3.48 25.30
CA GLU A 5 -11.52 -3.70 24.44
C GLU A 5 -11.91 -3.75 22.96
N ILE A 6 -13.19 -4.05 22.66
CA ILE A 6 -13.75 -4.19 21.32
C ILE A 6 -15.07 -3.42 21.25
N VAL A 7 -15.22 -2.54 20.28
CA VAL A 7 -16.49 -1.84 20.00
C VAL A 7 -16.93 -2.12 18.57
N VAL A 8 -18.23 -2.37 18.39
CA VAL A 8 -18.86 -2.55 17.06
C VAL A 8 -19.68 -1.30 16.72
N ILE A 9 -19.51 -0.78 15.50
CA ILE A 9 -20.27 0.34 14.96
C ILE A 9 -20.94 -0.15 13.67
N ASP A 10 -22.26 -0.03 13.58
CA ASP A 10 -22.97 -0.23 12.32
C ASP A 10 -23.01 1.10 11.56
N ALA A 11 -22.36 1.15 10.39
CA ALA A 11 -22.31 2.35 9.54
C ALA A 11 -23.55 2.50 8.65
N LYS A 12 -24.51 1.58 8.72
CA LYS A 12 -25.75 1.67 7.97
C LYS A 12 -26.44 3.01 8.26
N ASP A 13 -26.88 3.66 7.18
CA ASP A 13 -27.57 4.96 7.20
C ASP A 13 -26.74 6.13 7.80
N MET A 14 -25.45 5.92 8.10
CA MET A 14 -24.53 6.99 8.51
C MET A 14 -23.83 7.59 7.30
N ASN A 15 -23.74 8.92 7.27
CA ASN A 15 -22.82 9.60 6.36
C ASN A 15 -21.37 9.51 6.88
N TYR A 16 -20.41 9.91 6.04
CA TYR A 16 -18.99 9.79 6.41
C TYR A 16 -18.62 10.59 7.66
N ARG A 17 -19.24 11.75 7.88
CA ARG A 17 -18.92 12.62 9.02
C ARG A 17 -19.39 11.97 10.32
N GLU A 18 -20.63 11.49 10.34
CA GLU A 18 -21.22 10.80 11.49
C GLU A 18 -20.39 9.59 11.91
N LEU A 19 -19.98 8.75 10.95
CA LEU A 19 -19.15 7.57 11.23
C LEU A 19 -17.79 7.96 11.83
N ASN A 20 -17.11 8.96 11.26
CA ASN A 20 -15.80 9.39 11.76
C ASN A 20 -15.90 10.04 13.14
N GLU A 21 -16.90 10.90 13.38
CA GLU A 21 -17.18 11.46 14.71
C GLU A 21 -17.42 10.34 15.72
N LYS A 22 -18.18 9.30 15.34
CA LYS A 22 -18.43 8.14 16.20
C LYS A 22 -17.18 7.35 16.55
N ILE A 23 -16.29 7.12 15.58
CA ILE A 23 -15.00 6.46 15.80
C ILE A 23 -14.18 7.26 16.82
N HIS A 24 -14.10 8.59 16.69
CA HIS A 24 -13.37 9.44 17.62
C HIS A 24 -14.00 9.48 19.02
N GLU A 25 -15.34 9.51 19.12
CA GLU A 25 -16.03 9.36 20.41
C GLU A 25 -15.64 8.07 21.12
N VAL A 26 -15.63 6.96 20.38
CA VAL A 26 -15.26 5.64 20.92
C VAL A 26 -13.82 5.65 21.42
N LEU A 27 -12.89 6.21 20.65
CA LEU A 27 -11.48 6.32 21.05
C LEU A 27 -11.29 7.18 22.31
N ASN A 28 -12.01 8.31 22.40
CA ASN A 28 -11.92 9.23 23.54
C ASN A 28 -12.51 8.62 24.81
N LYS A 29 -13.61 7.88 24.70
CA LYS A 29 -14.27 7.23 25.84
C LYS A 29 -13.57 5.95 26.29
N ASN A 30 -12.81 5.31 25.41
CA ASN A 30 -12.16 4.02 25.67
C ASN A 30 -10.64 4.10 25.43
N PRO A 31 -9.85 4.67 26.35
CA PRO A 31 -8.39 4.83 26.18
C PRO A 31 -7.65 3.50 25.96
N ASN A 32 -8.20 2.38 26.41
CA ASN A 32 -7.60 1.05 26.31
C ASN A 32 -8.11 0.21 25.14
N ILE A 33 -9.02 0.74 24.31
CA ILE A 33 -9.62 -0.01 23.21
C ILE A 33 -8.56 -0.59 22.27
N LYS A 34 -8.74 -1.85 21.91
CA LYS A 34 -7.85 -2.61 21.04
C LYS A 34 -8.44 -2.82 19.66
N LYS A 35 -9.77 -2.84 19.55
CA LYS A 35 -10.45 -3.14 18.30
C LYS A 35 -11.71 -2.31 18.09
N ILE A 36 -11.89 -1.81 16.87
CA ILE A 36 -13.16 -1.25 16.38
C ILE A 36 -13.60 -2.07 15.17
N VAL A 37 -14.84 -2.50 15.14
CA VAL A 37 -15.43 -3.23 14.01
C VAL A 37 -16.50 -2.36 13.37
N LEU A 38 -16.30 -1.99 12.12
CA LEU A 38 -17.25 -1.23 11.31
C LEU A 38 -18.02 -2.20 10.41
N LYS A 39 -19.35 -2.25 10.57
CA LYS A 39 -20.24 -3.06 9.72
C LYS A 39 -20.96 -2.17 8.69
N ASN A 40 -21.38 -2.78 7.59
CA ASN A 40 -22.20 -2.14 6.55
C ASN A 40 -21.57 -0.85 5.98
N VAL A 41 -20.25 -0.81 5.83
CA VAL A 41 -19.55 0.34 5.26
C VAL A 41 -19.78 0.39 3.75
N LEU A 42 -20.27 1.50 3.25
CA LEU A 42 -20.64 1.70 1.85
C LEU A 42 -20.33 3.14 1.41
N GLY A 43 -19.05 3.43 1.19
CA GLY A 43 -18.58 4.71 0.64
C GLY A 43 -18.31 5.80 1.67
N GLN A 44 -18.41 5.53 2.98
CA GLN A 44 -17.97 6.50 3.98
C GLN A 44 -16.46 6.75 3.87
N ARG A 45 -16.11 8.00 3.58
CA ARG A 45 -14.73 8.47 3.39
C ARG A 45 -14.00 8.65 4.71
N TYR A 46 -12.68 8.77 4.66
CA TYR A 46 -11.83 9.25 5.76
C TYR A 46 -11.77 8.35 7.01
N ILE A 47 -12.25 7.10 6.92
CA ILE A 47 -12.19 6.14 8.01
C ILE A 47 -10.72 5.96 8.43
N GLY A 48 -10.43 6.13 9.71
CA GLY A 48 -9.08 5.92 10.24
C GLY A 48 -8.15 7.15 10.15
N ASN A 49 -8.65 8.29 9.66
CA ASN A 49 -7.81 9.44 9.37
C ASN A 49 -7.19 10.07 10.62
N GLY A 50 -5.89 10.35 10.55
CA GLY A 50 -5.14 11.00 11.63
C GLY A 50 -5.09 10.19 12.93
N ILE A 51 -5.58 8.95 12.96
CA ILE A 51 -5.54 8.12 14.16
C ILE A 51 -4.11 7.64 14.39
N GLN A 52 -3.59 7.89 15.59
CA GLN A 52 -2.20 7.58 15.96
C GLN A 52 -2.09 6.47 17.03
N LYS A 53 -3.20 5.83 17.38
CA LYS A 53 -3.26 4.85 18.46
C LYS A 53 -2.59 3.53 18.05
N ARG A 54 -1.34 3.33 18.48
CA ARG A 54 -0.63 2.06 18.32
C ARG A 54 -1.36 0.92 19.04
N GLY A 55 -1.37 -0.27 18.41
CA GLY A 55 -2.06 -1.46 18.92
C GLY A 55 -3.59 -1.45 18.77
N LEU A 56 -4.14 -0.45 18.08
CA LEU A 56 -5.53 -0.44 17.63
C LEU A 56 -5.66 -1.21 16.31
N THR A 57 -6.68 -2.07 16.23
CA THR A 57 -7.15 -2.67 14.98
C THR A 57 -8.51 -2.11 14.61
N ILE A 58 -8.70 -1.67 13.36
CA ILE A 58 -10.00 -1.28 12.81
C ILE A 58 -10.36 -2.26 11.71
N GLU A 59 -11.40 -3.06 11.91
CA GLU A 59 -11.93 -3.94 10.88
C GLU A 59 -13.08 -3.24 10.14
N VAL A 60 -13.04 -3.28 8.82
CA VAL A 60 -14.01 -2.64 7.94
C VAL A 60 -14.69 -3.73 7.11
N TYR A 61 -15.97 -3.97 7.37
CA TYR A 61 -16.80 -4.89 6.59
C TYR A 61 -17.63 -4.09 5.59
N GLY A 62 -17.20 -4.11 4.33
CA GLY A 62 -17.78 -3.33 3.24
C GLY A 62 -16.71 -2.63 2.42
N VAL A 63 -17.10 -1.53 1.75
CA VAL A 63 -16.22 -0.75 0.87
C VAL A 63 -16.09 0.67 1.46
N PRO A 64 -14.97 1.02 2.11
CA PRO A 64 -14.74 2.39 2.55
C PRO A 64 -14.57 3.31 1.33
N GLY A 65 -15.04 4.55 1.48
CA GLY A 65 -14.82 5.60 0.48
C GLY A 65 -13.39 6.13 0.50
N GLY A 66 -13.14 7.13 -0.33
CA GLY A 66 -11.82 7.70 -0.54
C GLY A 66 -11.08 8.14 0.73
N ASP A 67 -9.74 8.08 0.64
CA ASP A 67 -8.79 8.49 1.67
C ASP A 67 -8.88 7.68 2.98
N LEU A 68 -9.07 6.36 2.90
CA LEU A 68 -8.98 5.45 4.06
C LEU A 68 -7.59 5.55 4.72
N GLY A 69 -7.53 5.82 6.02
CA GLY A 69 -6.28 5.85 6.79
C GLY A 69 -5.35 7.00 6.40
N MET A 70 -5.88 8.12 5.88
CA MET A 70 -5.08 9.28 5.54
C MET A 70 -4.44 9.91 6.79
N PHE A 71 -3.15 10.25 6.74
CA PHE A 71 -2.35 10.71 7.89
C PHE A 71 -2.31 9.74 9.08
N MET A 72 -2.70 8.48 8.89
CA MET A 72 -2.64 7.47 9.94
C MET A 72 -1.19 7.19 10.36
N SER A 73 -0.98 7.00 11.67
CA SER A 73 0.34 6.69 12.22
C SER A 73 0.24 5.69 13.37
N GLY A 74 0.19 4.40 13.05
CA GLY A 74 0.35 3.31 14.02
C GLY A 74 -0.75 2.25 14.07
N PRO A 75 -2.05 2.56 13.87
CA PRO A 75 -3.10 1.54 13.82
C PRO A 75 -2.92 0.51 12.70
N THR A 76 -3.64 -0.60 12.82
CA THR A 76 -3.87 -1.56 11.73
C THR A 76 -5.31 -1.43 11.25
N ILE A 77 -5.52 -1.20 9.95
CA ILE A 77 -6.84 -1.25 9.32
C ILE A 77 -6.91 -2.52 8.46
N ILE A 78 -7.99 -3.30 8.62
CA ILE A 78 -8.26 -4.51 7.83
C ILE A 78 -9.59 -4.29 7.10
N VAL A 79 -9.56 -4.34 5.77
CA VAL A 79 -10.75 -4.17 4.93
C VAL A 79 -11.14 -5.52 4.35
N TYR A 80 -12.33 -5.99 4.72
CA TYR A 80 -12.95 -7.20 4.16
C TYR A 80 -13.75 -6.86 2.91
N GLY A 81 -13.07 -6.35 1.89
CA GLY A 81 -13.67 -5.84 0.66
C GLY A 81 -12.65 -5.06 -0.17
N ASN A 82 -13.16 -4.31 -1.15
CA ASN A 82 -12.37 -3.36 -1.93
C ASN A 82 -12.26 -2.02 -1.21
N THR A 83 -11.32 -1.18 -1.62
CA THR A 83 -11.28 0.24 -1.23
C THR A 83 -11.48 1.13 -2.44
N GLU A 84 -11.99 2.33 -2.22
CA GLU A 84 -12.04 3.38 -3.25
C GLU A 84 -10.64 4.03 -3.44
N HIS A 85 -10.59 5.28 -3.90
CA HIS A 85 -9.35 6.00 -4.20
C HIS A 85 -8.54 6.38 -2.94
N ALA A 86 -7.22 6.43 -3.08
CA ALA A 86 -6.27 6.96 -2.10
C ALA A 86 -6.20 6.29 -0.70
N PRO A 87 -6.37 4.96 -0.53
CA PRO A 87 -6.10 4.33 0.76
C PRO A 87 -4.63 4.54 1.16
N GLY A 88 -4.39 4.93 2.41
CA GLY A 88 -3.07 5.21 2.96
C GLY A 88 -2.46 6.55 2.53
N ASN A 89 -3.28 7.51 2.10
CA ASN A 89 -2.80 8.83 1.71
C ASN A 89 -1.97 9.50 2.84
N THR A 90 -0.71 9.83 2.56
CA THR A 90 0.21 10.47 3.50
C THR A 90 0.32 9.70 4.84
N MET A 91 0.15 8.37 4.79
CA MET A 91 0.33 7.50 5.94
C MET A 91 1.79 7.52 6.42
N ASP A 92 2.00 7.61 7.73
CA ASP A 92 3.33 7.77 8.34
C ASP A 92 3.82 6.52 9.08
N ASP A 93 2.88 5.69 9.57
CA ASP A 93 3.15 4.41 10.23
C ASP A 93 1.87 3.56 10.33
N GLY A 94 2.01 2.27 10.67
CA GLY A 94 0.91 1.32 10.83
C GLY A 94 0.76 0.37 9.66
N LYS A 95 -0.42 -0.26 9.55
CA LYS A 95 -0.73 -1.23 8.49
C LYS A 95 -2.12 -1.01 7.89
N ILE A 96 -2.26 -1.17 6.58
CA ILE A 96 -3.56 -1.32 5.90
C ILE A 96 -3.55 -2.64 5.13
N ILE A 97 -4.52 -3.50 5.38
CA ILE A 97 -4.64 -4.84 4.78
C ILE A 97 -5.99 -4.89 4.05
N ILE A 98 -5.96 -5.07 2.74
CA ILE A 98 -7.14 -5.01 1.86
C ILE A 98 -7.36 -6.40 1.26
N HIS A 99 -8.44 -7.08 1.68
CA HIS A 99 -8.86 -8.39 1.17
C HIS A 99 -9.62 -8.28 -0.18
N GLY A 100 -9.35 -7.25 -0.96
CA GLY A 100 -9.96 -6.97 -2.26
C GLY A 100 -8.99 -6.17 -3.12
N SER A 101 -9.51 -5.34 -4.01
CA SER A 101 -8.72 -4.40 -4.82
C SER A 101 -8.60 -3.03 -4.14
N GLY A 102 -7.46 -2.38 -4.35
CA GLY A 102 -7.26 -0.97 -4.02
C GLY A 102 -7.64 -0.07 -5.19
N GLY A 103 -8.29 1.05 -4.95
CA GLY A 103 -8.55 2.04 -6.00
C GLY A 103 -7.30 2.77 -6.48
N ASP A 104 -7.52 3.77 -7.30
CA ASP A 104 -6.45 4.65 -7.80
C ASP A 104 -5.68 5.29 -6.65
N VAL A 105 -4.42 5.63 -6.91
CA VAL A 105 -3.50 6.33 -6.00
C VAL A 105 -3.37 5.67 -4.62
N THR A 106 -3.51 4.34 -4.54
CA THR A 106 -3.23 3.56 -3.33
C THR A 106 -1.81 3.85 -2.83
N GLY A 107 -1.65 4.22 -1.56
CA GLY A 107 -0.37 4.64 -0.99
C GLY A 107 0.10 6.03 -1.40
N HIS A 108 -0.82 6.92 -1.82
CA HIS A 108 -0.48 8.29 -2.22
C HIS A 108 0.37 9.00 -1.16
N SER A 109 1.55 9.49 -1.52
CA SER A 109 2.41 10.31 -0.64
C SER A 109 2.78 9.67 0.71
N MET A 110 2.60 8.36 0.90
CA MET A 110 2.93 7.69 2.17
C MET A 110 4.43 7.79 2.46
N ARG A 111 4.75 7.95 3.76
CA ARG A 111 6.11 8.15 4.26
C ARG A 111 6.64 6.97 5.05
N GLY A 112 5.75 6.17 5.61
CA GLY A 112 6.08 4.97 6.37
C GLY A 112 4.90 4.02 6.47
N GLY A 113 5.06 2.96 7.24
CA GLY A 113 4.06 1.90 7.37
C GLY A 113 3.97 0.99 6.15
N LYS A 114 2.97 0.10 6.15
CA LYS A 114 2.81 -0.93 5.12
C LYS A 114 1.36 -1.03 4.63
N ILE A 115 1.18 -1.20 3.34
CA ILE A 115 -0.10 -1.50 2.71
C ILE A 115 0.00 -2.83 1.97
N PHE A 116 -0.95 -3.73 2.22
CA PHE A 116 -1.06 -5.03 1.54
C PHE A 116 -2.41 -5.10 0.84
N VAL A 117 -2.40 -5.28 -0.48
CA VAL A 117 -3.61 -5.41 -1.31
C VAL A 117 -3.62 -6.79 -1.93
N ARG A 118 -4.63 -7.61 -1.62
CA ARG A 118 -4.68 -8.99 -2.12
C ARG A 118 -4.83 -9.07 -3.62
N ASP A 119 -5.74 -8.28 -4.18
CA ASP A 119 -6.07 -8.32 -5.60
C ASP A 119 -5.31 -7.20 -6.33
N ASP A 120 -5.98 -6.46 -7.21
CA ASP A 120 -5.37 -5.42 -8.05
C ASP A 120 -5.33 -4.04 -7.37
N VAL A 121 -4.53 -3.14 -7.93
CA VAL A 121 -4.59 -1.70 -7.64
C VAL A 121 -4.81 -0.85 -8.89
N GLY A 122 -5.44 0.31 -8.70
CA GLY A 122 -5.72 1.29 -9.75
C GLY A 122 -4.49 2.07 -10.23
N TYR A 123 -4.76 3.11 -11.02
CA TYR A 123 -3.76 3.99 -11.63
C TYR A 123 -2.96 4.72 -10.56
N ARG A 124 -1.69 5.04 -10.86
CA ARG A 124 -0.85 5.91 -10.01
C ARG A 124 -0.63 5.40 -8.58
N SER A 125 -0.78 4.10 -8.35
CA SER A 125 -0.52 3.52 -7.04
C SER A 125 0.95 3.73 -6.65
N GLY A 126 1.20 4.15 -5.41
CA GLY A 126 2.52 4.54 -4.92
C GLY A 126 3.02 5.91 -5.38
N ILE A 127 2.16 6.75 -5.98
CA ILE A 127 2.56 8.09 -6.41
C ILE A 127 3.07 8.92 -5.23
N HIS A 128 4.23 9.56 -5.39
CA HIS A 128 4.90 10.38 -4.38
C HIS A 128 5.25 9.68 -3.06
N MET A 129 5.34 8.34 -3.03
CA MET A 129 5.92 7.61 -1.89
C MET A 129 7.32 8.15 -1.56
N LYS A 130 7.62 8.37 -0.28
CA LYS A 130 8.85 9.03 0.18
C LYS A 130 9.44 8.30 1.38
N GLU A 131 10.73 8.04 1.37
CA GLU A 131 11.44 7.58 2.58
C GLU A 131 12.19 8.74 3.22
N TYR A 132 12.29 8.75 4.54
CA TYR A 132 13.06 9.75 5.26
C TYR A 132 13.57 9.19 6.59
N LYS A 133 14.89 9.20 6.78
CA LYS A 133 15.55 8.64 7.97
C LYS A 133 15.16 7.17 8.19
N ASP A 134 14.49 6.87 9.30
CA ASP A 134 14.02 5.56 9.72
C ASP A 134 12.68 5.16 9.08
N LYS A 135 12.00 6.09 8.40
CA LYS A 135 10.71 5.86 7.77
C LYS A 135 10.88 5.24 6.40
N PHE A 136 10.32 4.03 6.22
CA PHE A 136 10.37 3.25 5.00
C PHE A 136 8.97 2.77 4.61
N PRO A 137 8.29 3.40 3.62
CA PRO A 137 6.96 3.00 3.20
C PRO A 137 6.99 1.77 2.30
N VAL A 138 6.03 0.86 2.47
CA VAL A 138 5.93 -0.36 1.65
C VAL A 138 4.51 -0.57 1.15
N LEU A 139 4.39 -0.84 -0.16
CA LEU A 139 3.15 -1.25 -0.81
C LEU A 139 3.36 -2.63 -1.45
N VAL A 140 2.59 -3.62 -1.02
CA VAL A 140 2.57 -4.98 -1.59
C VAL A 140 1.23 -5.22 -2.28
N ILE A 141 1.27 -5.62 -3.54
CA ILE A 141 0.14 -5.83 -4.43
C ILE A 141 0.16 -7.30 -4.88
N GLY A 142 -0.91 -8.04 -4.62
CA GLY A 142 -1.02 -9.43 -5.01
C GLY A 142 -1.23 -9.61 -6.50
N GLY A 143 -2.23 -8.91 -7.06
CA GLY A 143 -2.56 -8.92 -8.48
C GLY A 143 -1.73 -7.96 -9.30
N ARG A 144 -2.40 -7.17 -10.14
CA ARG A 144 -1.80 -6.23 -11.09
C ARG A 144 -1.93 -4.79 -10.64
N ALA A 145 -1.05 -3.95 -11.17
CA ALA A 145 -1.19 -2.50 -11.13
C ALA A 145 -1.52 -1.95 -12.51
N LYS A 146 -2.27 -0.85 -12.56
CA LYS A 146 -2.47 -0.05 -13.78
C LYS A 146 -1.29 0.89 -14.03
N ASP A 147 -1.42 1.76 -15.03
CA ASP A 147 -0.38 2.69 -15.46
C ASP A 147 0.07 3.64 -14.32
N PHE A 148 1.29 4.16 -14.47
CA PHE A 148 1.93 5.13 -13.58
C PHE A 148 2.23 4.60 -12.17
N LEU A 149 2.41 3.27 -12.02
CA LEU A 149 2.87 2.66 -10.77
C LEU A 149 4.18 3.32 -10.30
N GLY A 150 4.20 3.83 -9.07
CA GLY A 150 5.38 4.49 -8.47
C GLY A 150 5.77 5.83 -9.09
N GLU A 151 4.82 6.54 -9.72
CA GLU A 151 5.06 7.88 -10.27
C GLU A 151 5.63 8.84 -9.20
N TYR A 152 6.72 9.56 -9.53
CA TYR A 152 7.40 10.49 -8.62
C TYR A 152 7.79 9.93 -7.24
N MET A 153 7.99 8.61 -7.14
CA MET A 153 8.46 7.97 -5.91
C MET A 153 9.89 8.45 -5.59
N ALA A 154 10.15 8.77 -4.32
CA ALA A 154 11.41 9.27 -3.81
C ALA A 154 11.95 8.42 -2.65
N GLY A 155 11.47 7.19 -2.50
CA GLY A 155 11.89 6.25 -1.46
C GLY A 155 10.85 5.20 -1.14
N GLY A 156 11.26 4.15 -0.41
CA GLY A 156 10.41 3.03 -0.04
C GLY A 156 10.46 1.86 -1.03
N MET A 157 9.43 1.02 -0.97
CA MET A 157 9.33 -0.17 -1.82
C MET A 157 7.91 -0.44 -2.29
N ILE A 158 7.77 -0.77 -3.58
CA ILE A 158 6.56 -1.36 -4.15
C ILE A 158 6.89 -2.79 -4.58
N LEU A 159 6.04 -3.76 -4.24
CA LEU A 159 6.19 -5.17 -4.62
C LEU A 159 4.89 -5.65 -5.28
N VAL A 160 4.96 -6.09 -6.54
CA VAL A 160 3.84 -6.66 -7.30
C VAL A 160 4.09 -8.15 -7.48
N LEU A 161 3.25 -8.99 -6.87
CA LEU A 161 3.35 -10.44 -6.92
C LEU A 161 2.73 -11.02 -8.19
N ASN A 162 1.82 -10.28 -8.85
CA ASN A 162 1.26 -10.63 -10.14
C ASN A 162 0.62 -12.05 -10.14
N ILE A 163 -0.18 -12.32 -9.10
CA ILE A 163 -0.91 -13.57 -8.92
C ILE A 163 -2.42 -13.32 -8.73
N ASP A 164 -3.23 -14.30 -9.09
CA ASP A 164 -4.63 -14.32 -8.67
C ASP A 164 -4.78 -14.78 -7.20
N ARG A 165 -6.04 -14.88 -6.76
CA ARG A 165 -6.38 -15.30 -5.38
C ARG A 165 -5.97 -16.75 -5.05
N GLU A 166 -5.74 -17.57 -6.06
CA GLU A 166 -5.29 -18.96 -5.91
C GLU A 166 -3.76 -19.09 -6.05
N GLY A 167 -3.03 -17.97 -6.20
CA GLY A 167 -1.58 -17.97 -6.38
C GLY A 167 -1.13 -18.32 -7.80
N LYS A 168 -2.04 -18.30 -8.79
CA LYS A 168 -1.70 -18.55 -10.19
C LYS A 168 -1.09 -17.30 -10.80
N ASP A 169 -0.09 -17.53 -11.64
CA ASP A 169 0.58 -16.46 -12.37
C ASP A 169 -0.39 -15.78 -13.34
N LEU A 170 -0.46 -14.45 -13.26
CA LEU A 170 -1.26 -13.63 -14.17
C LEU A 170 -0.53 -13.33 -15.49
N GLY A 171 0.70 -13.80 -15.68
CA GLY A 171 1.43 -13.64 -16.93
C GLY A 171 2.01 -12.23 -17.08
N LYS A 172 2.11 -11.72 -18.32
CA LYS A 172 2.78 -10.44 -18.57
C LYS A 172 1.98 -9.26 -18.01
N ILE A 173 2.67 -8.32 -17.37
CA ILE A 173 2.05 -7.07 -16.88
C ILE A 173 1.85 -6.09 -18.03
N GLU A 174 0.71 -5.41 -18.05
CA GLU A 174 0.32 -4.47 -19.12
C GLU A 174 0.60 -3.00 -18.78
N GLY A 175 0.85 -2.68 -17.51
CA GLY A 175 1.03 -1.32 -17.03
C GLY A 175 2.16 -0.57 -17.74
N ARG A 176 1.96 0.72 -17.98
CA ARG A 176 2.90 1.63 -18.65
C ARG A 176 3.32 2.78 -17.74
N MET A 177 4.36 3.49 -18.16
CA MET A 177 4.94 4.62 -17.43
C MET A 177 5.37 4.26 -16.00
N ILE A 178 5.79 3.01 -15.80
CA ILE A 178 6.20 2.49 -14.48
C ILE A 178 7.41 3.28 -13.98
N GLY A 179 7.32 3.79 -12.76
CA GLY A 179 8.37 4.59 -12.14
C GLY A 179 8.63 5.93 -12.84
N THR A 180 7.69 6.46 -13.63
CA THR A 180 7.91 7.77 -14.25
C THR A 180 8.21 8.85 -13.21
N GLY A 181 9.29 9.60 -13.40
CA GLY A 181 9.70 10.61 -12.44
C GLY A 181 10.33 10.06 -11.16
N ILE A 182 10.71 8.78 -11.09
CA ILE A 182 11.29 8.19 -9.88
C ILE A 182 12.62 8.87 -9.49
N HIS A 183 12.74 9.25 -8.23
CA HIS A 183 13.92 9.87 -7.61
C HIS A 183 14.65 8.92 -6.66
N GLY A 184 13.94 7.94 -6.08
CA GLY A 184 14.45 7.02 -5.07
C GLY A 184 13.50 5.85 -4.82
N GLY A 185 13.97 4.85 -4.08
CA GLY A 185 13.25 3.61 -3.80
C GLY A 185 13.38 2.54 -4.90
N SER A 186 12.63 1.45 -4.73
CA SER A 186 12.61 0.31 -5.66
C SER A 186 11.19 -0.18 -5.91
N ILE A 187 10.91 -0.57 -7.14
CA ILE A 187 9.70 -1.29 -7.54
C ILE A 187 10.14 -2.70 -7.97
N TYR A 188 9.58 -3.74 -7.36
CA TYR A 188 9.82 -5.14 -7.71
C TYR A 188 8.55 -5.72 -8.32
N ILE A 189 8.66 -6.31 -9.50
CA ILE A 189 7.54 -6.91 -10.22
C ILE A 189 7.87 -8.36 -10.52
N ARG A 190 7.03 -9.29 -10.08
CA ARG A 190 7.22 -10.71 -10.39
C ARG A 190 7.01 -10.95 -11.89
N GLY A 191 8.04 -11.50 -12.54
CA GLY A 191 8.08 -11.69 -13.99
C GLY A 191 8.79 -10.56 -14.74
N GLU A 192 8.70 -10.62 -16.07
CA GLU A 192 9.39 -9.72 -17.00
C GLU A 192 8.61 -8.41 -17.21
N VAL A 193 9.33 -7.29 -17.24
CA VAL A 193 8.84 -5.97 -17.65
C VAL A 193 9.72 -5.45 -18.78
N ASP A 194 9.11 -5.01 -19.87
CA ASP A 194 9.87 -4.48 -21.00
C ASP A 194 10.30 -3.03 -20.75
N GLY A 195 11.43 -2.63 -21.33
CA GLY A 195 11.93 -1.26 -21.24
C GLY A 195 10.94 -0.19 -21.74
N PHE A 196 10.08 -0.49 -22.71
CA PHE A 196 9.07 0.46 -23.20
C PHE A 196 7.95 0.75 -22.19
N GLN A 197 7.80 -0.10 -21.17
CA GLN A 197 6.80 0.10 -20.11
C GLN A 197 7.27 1.09 -19.05
N LEU A 198 8.58 1.41 -19.02
CA LEU A 198 9.17 2.31 -18.03
C LEU A 198 8.87 3.77 -18.36
N GLY A 199 8.71 4.56 -17.31
CA GLY A 199 8.59 6.00 -17.40
C GLY A 199 9.94 6.72 -17.39
N VAL A 200 9.90 8.05 -17.47
CA VAL A 200 11.10 8.89 -17.45
C VAL A 200 11.89 8.66 -16.17
N ALA A 201 13.21 8.50 -16.29
CA ALA A 201 14.16 8.28 -15.20
C ALA A 201 14.06 6.95 -14.44
N ALA A 202 13.16 6.05 -14.83
CA ALA A 202 13.17 4.66 -14.39
C ALA A 202 14.08 3.80 -15.28
N ASP A 203 14.67 2.77 -14.69
CA ASP A 203 15.52 1.81 -15.38
C ASP A 203 15.39 0.44 -14.75
N ILE A 204 15.58 -0.61 -15.55
CA ILE A 204 15.66 -1.98 -15.03
C ILE A 204 17.06 -2.17 -14.46
N LYS A 205 17.11 -2.61 -13.20
CA LYS A 205 18.35 -2.91 -12.49
C LYS A 205 18.46 -4.40 -12.24
N GLU A 206 19.68 -4.86 -12.01
CA GLU A 206 19.94 -6.23 -11.56
C GLU A 206 19.18 -6.49 -10.26
N PHE A 207 18.45 -7.61 -10.24
CA PHE A 207 17.79 -8.15 -9.06
C PHE A 207 18.76 -9.10 -8.37
N THR A 208 19.16 -8.77 -7.14
CA THR A 208 20.20 -9.51 -6.40
C THR A 208 19.60 -10.36 -5.28
N GLU A 209 20.42 -11.22 -4.67
CA GLU A 209 20.01 -11.97 -3.47
C GLU A 209 19.69 -11.05 -2.26
N GLU A 210 20.32 -9.88 -2.16
CA GLU A 210 19.94 -8.87 -1.15
C GLU A 210 18.51 -8.35 -1.40
N ASP A 211 18.15 -8.13 -2.67
CA ASP A 211 16.78 -7.76 -3.02
C ASP A 211 15.79 -8.89 -2.70
N ARG A 212 16.17 -10.15 -2.98
CA ARG A 212 15.36 -11.34 -2.64
C ARG A 212 15.09 -11.43 -1.15
N GLU A 213 16.14 -11.36 -0.32
CA GLU A 213 15.99 -11.36 1.15
C GLU A 213 15.17 -10.17 1.65
N LYS A 214 15.31 -9.00 1.01
CA LYS A 214 14.53 -7.81 1.34
C LYS A 214 13.04 -8.01 1.08
N ILE A 215 12.65 -8.60 -0.06
CA ILE A 215 11.22 -8.81 -0.41
C ILE A 215 10.61 -10.01 0.33
N LYS A 216 11.41 -11.03 0.68
CA LYS A 216 10.98 -12.27 1.33
C LYS A 216 10.06 -12.03 2.53
N LYS A 217 10.47 -11.18 3.48
CA LYS A 217 9.65 -10.87 4.68
C LYS A 217 8.27 -10.29 4.34
N TYR A 218 8.17 -9.55 3.24
CA TYR A 218 6.90 -8.93 2.81
C TYR A 218 6.03 -9.92 2.05
N ILE A 219 6.63 -10.87 1.34
CA ILE A 219 5.92 -12.03 0.76
C ILE A 219 5.35 -12.89 1.90
N GLU A 220 6.13 -13.17 2.95
CA GLU A 220 5.66 -13.92 4.12
C GLU A 220 4.50 -13.21 4.83
N GLU A 221 4.62 -11.90 5.10
CA GLU A 221 3.51 -11.10 5.65
C GLU A 221 2.27 -11.16 4.75
N PHE A 222 2.44 -11.00 3.43
CA PHE A 222 1.34 -11.07 2.46
C PHE A 222 0.63 -12.43 2.50
N CYS A 223 1.38 -13.53 2.40
CA CYS A 223 0.83 -14.89 2.44
C CYS A 223 0.08 -15.16 3.76
N ASN A 224 0.61 -14.67 4.89
CA ASN A 224 -0.04 -14.81 6.19
C ASN A 224 -1.37 -14.02 6.26
N TYR A 225 -1.42 -12.79 5.73
CA TYR A 225 -2.65 -12.00 5.76
C TYR A 225 -3.76 -12.57 4.87
N PHE A 226 -3.39 -13.22 3.78
CA PHE A 226 -4.35 -13.74 2.80
C PHE A 226 -4.48 -15.26 2.78
N ASN A 227 -3.90 -15.93 3.79
CA ASN A 227 -3.95 -17.39 3.98
C ASN A 227 -3.49 -18.19 2.75
N LEU A 228 -2.41 -17.75 2.10
CA LEU A 228 -1.78 -18.50 1.02
C LEU A 228 -0.90 -19.62 1.62
N ASN A 229 -0.93 -20.80 0.99
CA ASN A 229 -0.23 -21.98 1.48
C ASN A 229 1.31 -21.88 1.28
N GLU A 230 2.05 -22.83 1.87
CA GLU A 230 3.52 -22.93 1.71
C GLU A 230 3.94 -22.98 0.26
N ASP A 231 3.30 -23.83 -0.54
CA ASP A 231 3.74 -24.06 -1.92
C ASP A 231 3.70 -22.77 -2.74
N ILE A 232 2.66 -21.95 -2.55
CA ILE A 232 2.55 -20.62 -3.15
C ILE A 232 3.60 -19.68 -2.56
N ARG A 233 3.79 -19.68 -1.24
CA ARG A 233 4.78 -18.83 -0.57
C ARG A 233 6.20 -19.09 -1.09
N GLU A 234 6.63 -20.35 -1.10
CA GLU A 234 7.92 -20.77 -1.61
C GLU A 234 8.07 -20.45 -3.09
N LYS A 235 7.01 -20.66 -3.90
CA LYS A 235 7.02 -20.27 -5.31
C LYS A 235 7.22 -18.76 -5.48
N LEU A 236 6.58 -17.93 -4.66
CA LEU A 236 6.74 -16.47 -4.72
C LEU A 236 8.17 -16.06 -4.33
N ILE A 237 8.70 -16.58 -3.22
CA ILE A 237 10.07 -16.26 -2.76
C ILE A 237 11.13 -16.61 -3.81
N ASN A 238 10.97 -17.75 -4.48
CA ASN A 238 11.91 -18.27 -5.46
C ASN A 238 11.63 -17.81 -6.91
N SER A 239 10.63 -16.96 -7.13
CA SER A 239 10.35 -16.41 -8.46
C SER A 239 11.41 -15.39 -8.90
N GLU A 240 11.44 -15.14 -10.21
CA GLU A 240 12.19 -14.02 -10.79
C GLU A 240 11.41 -12.72 -10.69
N TYR A 241 12.13 -11.64 -10.38
CA TYR A 241 11.57 -10.30 -10.23
C TYR A 241 12.34 -9.31 -11.08
N THR A 242 11.61 -8.51 -11.85
CA THR A 242 12.18 -7.32 -12.46
C THR A 242 12.26 -6.20 -11.41
N LYS A 243 13.47 -5.72 -11.15
CA LYS A 243 13.72 -4.55 -10.29
C LYS A 243 13.77 -3.29 -11.13
N ILE A 244 12.94 -2.31 -10.77
CA ILE A 244 12.91 -0.99 -11.39
C ILE A 244 13.31 0.04 -10.32
N ALA A 245 14.26 0.91 -10.67
CA ALA A 245 14.79 1.93 -9.78
C ALA A 245 15.26 3.16 -10.59
N PRO A 246 15.63 4.28 -9.95
CA PRO A 246 16.16 5.43 -10.66
C PRO A 246 17.37 5.09 -11.54
N VAL A 247 17.47 5.76 -12.69
CA VAL A 247 18.62 5.66 -13.61
C VAL A 247 19.95 5.94 -12.91
N SER A 248 19.97 6.83 -11.92
CA SER A 248 21.15 7.19 -11.12
C SER A 248 20.76 7.75 -9.76
N LYS A 249 21.74 8.07 -8.90
CA LYS A 249 21.51 8.77 -7.62
C LYS A 249 20.95 10.19 -7.76
N ARG A 250 21.09 10.81 -8.95
CA ARG A 250 20.62 12.18 -9.24
C ARG A 250 19.94 12.22 -10.62
N PRO A 251 18.80 11.53 -10.79
CA PRO A 251 18.16 11.33 -12.10
C PRO A 251 17.81 12.66 -12.81
N PHE A 252 17.53 13.70 -12.03
CA PHE A 252 17.15 15.03 -12.53
C PHE A 252 18.20 16.12 -12.25
N GLY A 253 19.44 15.76 -11.91
CA GLY A 253 20.47 16.74 -11.53
C GLY A 253 20.67 17.85 -12.57
N LYS A 254 20.69 17.49 -13.86
CA LYS A 254 20.87 18.44 -14.97
C LYS A 254 19.66 19.35 -15.26
N LEU A 255 18.49 19.03 -14.71
CA LEU A 255 17.27 19.83 -14.91
C LEU A 255 17.24 21.05 -13.98
N TYR A 256 17.73 20.88 -12.74
CA TYR A 256 17.63 21.89 -11.68
C TYR A 256 18.92 22.68 -11.47
N THR A 257 20.06 22.18 -11.93
CA THR A 257 21.30 22.94 -11.99
C THR A 257 21.73 23.02 -13.44
N HIS A 258 21.61 24.21 -14.04
CA HIS A 258 22.34 24.49 -15.27
C HIS A 258 23.83 24.33 -14.98
N ASP A 259 24.56 23.63 -15.85
CA ASP A 259 26.02 23.65 -15.82
C ASP A 259 26.46 25.12 -15.93
N LEU A 260 26.89 25.71 -14.81
CA LEU A 260 27.59 26.98 -14.79
C LEU A 260 28.99 26.70 -15.36
N ARG A 261 29.08 26.61 -16.69
CA ARG A 261 30.35 26.73 -17.41
C ARG A 261 30.70 28.19 -17.60
#